data_AF-A0A1W2A8U9-F1
#
_entry.id   AF-A0A1W2A8U9-F1
#
_cell.length_a   1.000
_cell.length_b   1.000
_cell.length_c   1.000
_cell.angle_alpha   90.00
_cell.angle_beta   90.00
_cell.angle_gamma   90.00
#
_symmetry.space_group_name_H-M   'P 1'
#
loop_
_entity.id
_entity.type
_entity.pdbx_description
1 polymer ?
#
loop_
_entity_poly.entity_id
_entity_poly.type
_entity_poly.pdbx_seq_one_letter_code
_entity_poly.pdbx_strand_id
1 'polypeptide(L)' 'MLEELEQGSPSYVTEDLTSTASADDDEIRERMSGNLCRCGAYGGIRSAIREVSS' A
#
# COMPACT_ATOMS: atom_id res chain seq x y z
N MET A 1 5.01 -2.77 -5.93
CA MET A 1 3.95 -2.45 -4.94
C MET A 1 2.62 -3.13 -5.29
N LEU A 2 1.88 -2.74 -6.35
CA LEU A 2 0.60 -3.42 -6.67
C LEU A 2 0.80 -4.92 -6.95
N GLU A 3 1.81 -5.26 -7.75
CA GLU A 3 2.20 -6.66 -8.00
C GLU A 3 2.59 -7.40 -6.70
N GLU A 4 3.14 -6.71 -5.70
CA GLU A 4 3.49 -7.33 -4.41
C GLU A 4 2.23 -7.65 -3.60
N LEU A 5 1.23 -6.76 -3.64
CA LEU A 5 -0.10 -7.00 -3.05
C LEU A 5 -0.81 -8.17 -3.73
N GLU A 6 -0.77 -8.23 -5.08
CA GLU A 6 -1.32 -9.36 -5.85
C GLU A 6 -0.62 -10.69 -5.49
N GLN A 7 0.68 -10.65 -5.22
CA GLN A 7 1.45 -11.80 -4.76
C GLN A 7 1.27 -12.12 -3.28
N GLY A 8 0.53 -11.31 -2.53
CA GLY A 8 0.33 -11.47 -1.08
C GLY A 8 1.62 -11.28 -0.26
N SER A 9 2.61 -10.55 -0.78
CA SER A 9 3.88 -10.32 -0.08
C SER A 9 3.64 -9.42 1.14
N PRO A 10 4.08 -9.77 2.37
CA PRO A 10 3.87 -8.93 3.55
C PRO A 10 4.72 -7.65 3.54
N SER A 11 4.30 -6.65 4.32
CA SER A 11 5.05 -5.41 4.59
C SER A 11 5.43 -5.29 6.08
N TYR A 12 5.98 -4.14 6.48
CA TYR A 12 6.27 -3.85 7.89
C TYR A 12 5.01 -3.79 8.77
N VAL A 13 3.87 -3.40 8.20
CA VAL A 13 2.61 -3.23 8.95
C VAL A 13 1.68 -4.44 8.87
N THR A 14 2.09 -5.51 8.19
CA THR A 14 1.30 -6.76 8.14
C THR A 14 1.33 -7.47 9.50
N GLU A 15 0.16 -7.62 10.13
CA GLU A 15 0.05 -8.26 11.45
C GLU A 15 0.23 -9.79 11.39
N ASP A 16 -0.42 -10.45 10.42
CA ASP A 16 -0.34 -11.90 10.23
C ASP A 16 0.40 -12.25 8.94
N LEU A 17 1.66 -12.67 9.09
CA LEU A 17 2.55 -13.06 7.98
C LEU A 17 2.11 -14.34 7.25
N THR A 18 1.14 -15.08 7.79
CA THR A 18 0.58 -16.28 7.15
C THR A 18 -0.66 -15.96 6.31
N SER A 19 -1.21 -14.75 6.46
CA SER A 19 -2.36 -14.26 5.72
C SER A 19 -1.95 -13.49 4.46
N THR A 20 -2.85 -13.39 3.48
CA THR A 20 -2.64 -12.55 2.30
C THR A 20 -2.78 -11.09 2.69
N ALA A 21 -1.75 -10.29 2.42
CA ALA A 21 -1.76 -8.85 2.69
C ALA A 21 -2.94 -8.16 1.98
N SER A 22 -3.64 -7.29 2.70
CA SER A 22 -4.82 -6.59 2.21
C SER A 22 -4.42 -5.23 1.60
N ALA A 23 -5.16 -4.75 0.58
CA ALA A 23 -4.94 -3.43 0.00
C ALA A 23 -5.63 -2.32 0.82
N ASP A 24 -5.40 -2.31 2.13
CA ASP A 24 -5.91 -1.28 3.04
C ASP A 24 -5.03 -0.02 3.06
N ASP A 25 -5.52 1.00 3.77
CA ASP A 25 -4.90 2.32 3.80
C ASP A 25 -3.50 2.30 4.45
N ASP A 26 -3.27 1.43 5.43
CA ASP A 26 -2.02 1.33 6.17
C ASP A 26 -0.96 0.59 5.35
N GLU A 27 -1.34 -0.50 4.70
CA GLU A 27 -0.50 -1.24 3.75
C GLU A 27 -0.12 -0.38 2.55
N ILE A 28 -1.07 0.34 1.95
CA ILE A 28 -0.77 1.25 0.82
C ILE A 28 0.21 2.34 1.26
N ARG A 29 0.02 2.90 2.46
CA ARG A 29 0.88 3.97 2.99
C ARG A 29 2.30 3.46 3.24
N GLU A 30 2.44 2.30 3.88
CA GLU A 30 3.74 1.71 4.19
C GLU A 30 4.52 1.40 2.91
N ARG A 31 3.89 0.74 1.95
CA ARG A 31 4.56 0.36 0.69
C ARG A 31 4.90 1.55 -0.19
N MET A 32 4.14 2.64 -0.08
CA MET A 32 4.45 3.86 -0.80
C MET A 32 5.54 4.69 -0.12
N SER A 33 5.87 4.45 1.16
CA SER A 33 6.75 5.29 1.99
C SER A 33 8.12 5.62 1.37
N GLY A 34 8.63 4.75 0.50
CA GLY A 34 9.86 4.97 -0.29
C GLY A 34 9.76 6.04 -1.39
N ASN A 35 8.57 6.54 -1.69
CA ASN A 35 8.31 7.54 -2.72
C ASN A 35 8.02 8.90 -2.07
N LEU A 36 9.00 9.81 -2.06
CA LEU A 36 8.83 11.12 -1.45
C LEU A 36 8.01 12.07 -2.34
N CYS A 37 6.96 12.68 -1.79
CA CYS A 37 6.17 13.70 -2.47
C CYS A 37 6.33 15.06 -1.76
N ARG A 38 7.07 15.99 -2.38
CA ARG A 38 7.31 17.33 -1.80
C ARG A 38 6.06 18.19 -1.70
N CYS A 39 5.11 17.99 -2.61
CA CYS A 39 3.88 18.80 -2.68
C CYS A 39 2.83 18.39 -1.64
N GLY A 40 3.02 17.28 -0.92
CA GLY A 40 2.03 16.79 0.05
C GLY A 40 0.80 16.11 -0.58
N ALA A 41 0.86 15.72 -1.86
CA ALA A 41 -0.27 15.10 -2.59
C ALA A 41 -0.54 13.63 -2.19
N TYR A 42 0.10 13.14 -1.13
CA TYR A 42 0.07 11.74 -0.70
C TYR A 42 -1.35 11.20 -0.46
N GLY A 43 -2.25 12.03 0.08
CA GLY A 43 -3.63 11.63 0.31
C GLY A 43 -4.36 11.28 -0.99
N GLY A 44 -4.23 12.12 -2.02
CA GLY A 44 -4.84 11.89 -3.33
C GLY A 44 -4.22 10.69 -4.06
N ILE A 45 -2.89 10.53 -3.99
CA ILE A 45 -2.19 9.37 -4.57
C ILE A 45 -2.69 8.08 -3.92
N ARG A 46 -2.81 8.05 -2.58
CA ARG A 46 -3.34 6.89 -1.84
C ARG A 46 -4.78 6.56 -2.24
N SER A 47 -5.65 7.56 -2.37
CA SER A 47 -7.02 7.36 -2.83
C SER A 47 -7.08 6.77 -4.24
N ALA A 48 -6.26 7.28 -5.17
CA ALA A 48 -6.19 6.77 -6.54
C ALA A 48 -5.67 5.33 -6.60
N ILE A 49 -4.64 4.99 -5.80
CA ILE A 49 -4.16 3.61 -5.69
C ILE A 49 -5.29 2.70 -5.22
N ARG A 50 -6.03 3.09 -4.18
CA ARG A 50 -7.12 2.27 -3.64
C ARG A 50 -8.25 2.04 -4.65
N GLU A 51 -8.52 3.01 -5.51
CA GLU A 51 -9.52 2.88 -6.58
C GLU A 51 -9.12 1.84 -7.64
N VAL A 52 -7.83 1.70 -7.95
CA VAL A 52 -7.37 0.75 -8.98
C VAL A 52 -7.01 -0.63 -8.40
N SER A 53 -6.90 -0.76 -7.09
CA SER A 53 -6.63 -2.02 -6.38
C SER A 53 -7.88 -2.81 -6.00
N SER A 54 -9.09 -2.28 -6.29
CA SER A 54 -10.38 -2.90 -5.96
C SER A 54 -10.85 -3.92 -6.98
#